data_AF-A0A2V7RQL9-F1
#
_entry.id   AF-A0A2V7RQL9-F1
#
_cell.length_a   1.000
_cell.length_b   1.000
_cell.length_c   1.000
_cell.angle_alpha   90.00
_cell.angle_beta   90.00
_cell.angle_gamma   90.00
#
_symmetry.space_group_name_H-M   'P 1'
#
loop_
_entity.id
_entity.type
_entity.pdbx_description
1 polymer ?
#
loop_
_entity_poly.entity_id
_entity_poly.type
_entity_poly.pdbx_seq_one_letter_code
_entity_poly.pdbx_strand_id
1 'polypeptide(L)'
;EFQRLGGTRMHKADVRVIAATNRDLKVAMTQGAFREDLYYRLHVFAIHLPPLRERREDILPLLEHFVQELGPVVIERPAAGISREARAHFLAY
;
A
#
# COMPACT_ATOMS: atom_id res chain seq x y z
N GLU A 1 -6.38 -21.79 -13.56
CA GLU A 1 -5.95 -21.95 -14.96
C GLU A 1 -6.15 -20.64 -15.70
N PHE A 2 -5.47 -20.43 -16.83
CA PHE A 2 -5.66 -19.25 -17.68
C PHE A 2 -5.36 -19.59 -19.15
N GLN A 3 -5.79 -18.69 -20.02
CA GLN A 3 -5.56 -18.75 -21.46
C GLN A 3 -4.93 -17.43 -21.91
N ARG A 4 -3.93 -17.49 -22.78
CA ARG A 4 -3.36 -16.30 -23.39
C ARG A 4 -4.37 -15.70 -24.37
N LEU A 5 -4.35 -14.38 -24.56
CA LEU A 5 -5.18 -13.74 -25.59
C LEU A 5 -4.86 -14.33 -26.97
N GLY A 6 -5.87 -14.81 -27.69
CA GLY A 6 -5.72 -15.46 -29.00
C GLY A 6 -5.19 -16.90 -28.98
N GLY A 7 -4.76 -17.43 -27.83
CA GLY A 7 -4.44 -18.85 -27.69
C GLY A 7 -5.72 -19.68 -27.52
N THR A 8 -5.65 -21.00 -27.66
CA THR A 8 -6.76 -21.94 -27.36
C THR A 8 -6.41 -22.94 -26.26
N ARG A 9 -5.15 -22.95 -25.81
CA ARG A 9 -4.65 -23.87 -24.81
C ARG A 9 -4.84 -23.32 -23.40
N MET A 10 -5.40 -24.13 -22.52
CA MET A 10 -5.48 -23.87 -21.08
C MET A 10 -4.12 -24.16 -20.42
N HIS A 11 -3.69 -23.26 -19.54
CA HIS A 11 -2.49 -23.40 -18.73
C HIS A 11 -2.87 -23.47 -17.25
N LYS A 12 -2.33 -24.46 -16.53
CA LYS A 12 -2.42 -24.51 -15.07
C LYS A 12 -1.54 -23.41 -14.47
N ALA A 13 -2.03 -22.79 -13.42
CA ALA A 13 -1.33 -21.78 -12.66
C ALA A 13 -1.56 -22.04 -11.18
N ASP A 14 -0.47 -22.17 -10.44
CA ASP A 14 -0.46 -22.16 -8.98
C ASP A 14 0.14 -20.81 -8.58
N VAL A 15 -0.73 -19.90 -8.12
CA VAL A 15 -0.38 -18.49 -7.90
C VAL A 15 -1.04 -17.99 -6.63
N ARG A 16 -0.32 -17.14 -5.89
CA ARG A 16 -0.88 -16.35 -4.80
C ARG A 16 -1.28 -14.98 -5.33
N VAL A 17 -2.54 -14.60 -5.12
CA VAL A 17 -3.06 -13.29 -5.52
C VAL A 17 -3.06 -12.36 -4.31
N ILE A 18 -2.45 -11.18 -4.47
CA ILE A 18 -2.52 -10.08 -3.50
C ILE A 18 -3.05 -8.87 -4.28
N ALA A 19 -4.12 -8.25 -3.76
CA ALA A 19 -4.74 -7.07 -4.36
C ALA A 19 -4.78 -5.93 -3.34
N ALA A 20 -4.68 -4.69 -3.83
CA ALA A 20 -4.78 -3.48 -3.02
C ALA A 20 -5.58 -2.43 -3.78
N THR A 21 -6.36 -1.63 -3.05
CA THR A 21 -7.16 -0.54 -3.60
C THR A 21 -7.35 0.54 -2.54
N ASN A 22 -7.38 1.80 -2.96
CA ASN A 22 -7.76 2.94 -2.13
C ASN A 22 -9.25 3.30 -2.28
N ARG A 23 -9.99 2.60 -3.14
CA ARG A 23 -11.42 2.81 -3.38
C ARG A 23 -12.24 1.84 -2.53
N ASP A 24 -13.41 2.30 -2.11
CA ASP A 24 -14.40 1.41 -1.49
C ASP A 24 -15.02 0.50 -2.55
N LEU A 25 -14.68 -0.80 -2.49
CA LEU A 25 -15.19 -1.79 -3.42
C LEU A 25 -16.68 -2.07 -3.25
N LYS A 26 -17.25 -1.88 -2.05
CA LYS A 26 -18.69 -2.06 -1.84
C LYS A 26 -19.46 -0.99 -2.59
N VAL A 27 -18.98 0.27 -2.55
CA VAL A 27 -19.55 1.37 -3.35
C VAL A 27 -19.35 1.13 -4.85
N ALA A 28 -18.17 0.66 -5.27
CA ALA A 28 -17.92 0.37 -6.68
C ALA A 28 -18.81 -0.78 -7.21
N MET A 29 -19.14 -1.77 -6.37
CA MET A 29 -20.07 -2.84 -6.69
C MET A 29 -21.50 -2.33 -6.87
N THR A 30 -22.00 -1.50 -5.94
CA THR A 30 -23.37 -0.95 -6.06
C THR A 30 -23.54 -0.06 -7.28
N GLN A 31 -22.45 0.55 -7.76
CA GLN A 31 -22.41 1.35 -8.99
C GLN A 31 -22.19 0.52 -10.27
N GLY A 32 -22.05 -0.81 -10.17
CA GLY A 32 -21.77 -1.69 -11.32
C GLY A 32 -20.36 -1.55 -11.91
N ALA A 33 -19.48 -0.79 -11.26
CA ALA A 33 -18.09 -0.58 -11.68
C ALA A 33 -17.15 -1.72 -11.23
N PHE A 34 -17.61 -2.58 -10.32
CA PHE A 34 -16.85 -3.72 -9.82
C PHE A 34 -17.71 -4.98 -9.74
N ARG A 35 -17.14 -6.11 -10.14
CA ARG A 35 -17.84 -7.39 -10.13
C ARG A 35 -17.95 -7.94 -8.71
N GLU A 36 -19.17 -8.29 -8.32
CA GLU A 36 -19.49 -8.86 -7.02
C GLU A 36 -18.77 -10.21 -6.76
N ASP A 37 -18.72 -11.08 -7.76
CA ASP A 37 -18.06 -12.39 -7.63
C ASP A 37 -16.56 -12.27 -7.38
N LEU A 38 -15.89 -11.31 -8.03
CA LEU A 38 -14.48 -11.03 -7.81
C LEU A 38 -14.25 -10.41 -6.42
N TYR A 39 -15.16 -9.56 -5.94
CA TYR A 39 -15.05 -8.98 -4.59
C TYR A 39 -15.00 -10.07 -3.53
N TYR A 40 -15.96 -10.99 -3.52
CA TYR A 40 -15.98 -12.06 -2.52
C TYR A 40 -14.77 -13.01 -2.61
N ARG A 41 -14.18 -13.19 -3.79
CA ARG A 41 -12.94 -13.97 -3.96
C ARG A 41 -11.70 -13.27 -3.43
N LEU A 42 -11.61 -11.95 -3.57
CA LEU A 42 -10.48 -11.17 -3.07
C LEU A 42 -10.60 -10.83 -1.58
N HIS A 43 -11.82 -10.62 -1.10
CA HIS A 43 -12.12 -10.13 0.25
C HIS A 43 -12.25 -11.25 1.29
N VAL A 44 -11.62 -12.41 1.05
CA VAL A 44 -11.57 -13.51 2.04
C VAL A 44 -10.71 -13.12 3.24
N PHE A 45 -9.59 -12.43 2.99
CA PHE A 45 -8.70 -11.92 4.04
C PHE A 45 -8.33 -10.46 3.73
N ALA A 46 -9.12 -9.53 4.24
CA ALA A 46 -8.92 -8.11 4.05
C ALA A 46 -7.99 -7.55 5.14
N ILE A 47 -6.92 -6.88 4.72
CA ILE A 47 -6.05 -6.12 5.61
C ILE A 47 -6.36 -4.65 5.42
N HIS A 48 -6.98 -4.03 6.43
CA HIS A 48 -7.16 -2.59 6.44
C HIS A 48 -5.88 -1.90 6.91
N LEU A 49 -5.35 -1.00 6.09
CA LEU A 49 -4.17 -0.23 6.40
C LEU A 49 -4.59 1.20 6.81
N PRO A 50 -4.62 1.54 8.11
CA PRO A 50 -5.09 2.84 8.56
C PRO A 50 -4.17 3.96 8.06
N PRO A 51 -4.64 5.19 7.86
CA PRO A 51 -3.78 6.33 7.52
C PRO A 51 -2.82 6.67 8.67
N LEU A 52 -1.69 7.34 8.38
CA LEU A 52 -0.68 7.65 9.41
C LEU A 52 -1.20 8.48 10.59
N ARG A 53 -2.21 9.32 10.38
CA ARG A 53 -2.89 10.08 11.45
C ARG A 53 -3.54 9.21 12.54
N GLU A 54 -3.86 7.96 12.22
CA GLU A 54 -4.42 6.97 13.15
C GLU A 54 -3.35 6.05 13.77
N ARG A 55 -2.09 6.22 13.38
CA ARG A 55 -0.92 5.46 13.86
C ARG A 55 0.29 6.39 13.99
N ARG A 56 0.13 7.42 14.83
CA ARG A 56 1.12 8.50 15.00
C ARG A 56 2.47 8.00 15.52
N GLU A 57 2.47 6.90 16.25
CA GLU A 57 3.67 6.22 16.73
C GLU A 57 4.59 5.75 15.59
N ASP A 58 4.04 5.46 14.41
CA ASP A 58 4.82 5.02 13.24
C ASP A 58 5.53 6.19 12.53
N ILE A 59 5.11 7.44 12.78
CA ILE A 59 5.61 8.62 12.05
C ILE A 59 7.11 8.83 12.30
N LEU A 60 7.55 8.79 13.56
CA LEU A 60 8.96 9.05 13.89
C LEU A 60 9.91 7.93 13.42
N PRO A 61 9.62 6.63 13.63
CA PRO A 61 10.44 5.56 13.08
C PRO A 61 10.55 5.59 11.55
N LEU A 62 9.45 5.87 10.85
CA LEU A 62 9.46 6.02 9.40
C LEU A 62 10.30 7.21 8.95
N LEU A 63 10.17 8.35 9.63
CA LEU A 63 10.96 9.54 9.35
C LEU A 63 12.47 9.28 9.52
N GLU A 64 12.86 8.61 10.60
CA GLU A 64 14.25 8.21 10.83
C GLU A 64 14.77 7.27 9.74
N HIS A 65 13.97 6.28 9.36
CA HIS A 65 14.30 5.36 8.28
C HIS A 65 14.55 6.11 6.95
N PHE A 66 13.62 6.98 6.55
CA PHE A 66 13.75 7.71 5.28
C PHE A 66 14.92 8.70 5.27
N VAL A 67 15.20 9.39 6.38
CA VAL A 67 16.36 10.30 6.45
C VAL A 67 17.67 9.53 6.31
N GLN A 68 17.76 8.34 6.91
CA GLN A 68 18.92 7.45 6.77
C GLN A 68 19.07 6.88 5.37
N GLU A 69 17.97 6.47 4.73
CA GLU A 69 17.99 5.88 3.40
C GLU A 69 18.22 6.93 2.29
N LEU A 70 17.52 8.06 2.35
CA LEU A 70 17.51 9.05 1.28
C LEU A 70 18.65 10.08 1.38
N GLY A 71 19.14 10.39 2.58
CA GLY A 71 20.22 11.38 2.75
C GLY A 71 21.46 11.07 1.89
N PRO A 72 22.03 9.86 1.99
CA PRO A 72 23.19 9.47 1.20
C PRO A 72 22.89 9.35 -0.30
N VAL A 73 21.69 8.87 -0.65
CA VAL A 73 21.34 8.54 -2.05
C VAL A 73 20.91 9.76 -2.85
N VAL A 74 20.21 10.71 -2.23
CA VAL A 74 19.58 11.85 -2.93
C VAL A 74 20.38 13.13 -2.72
N ILE A 75 20.94 13.33 -1.53
CA ILE A 75 21.58 14.60 -1.12
C ILE A 75 23.12 14.43 -1.09
N GLU A 76 23.63 13.21 -1.29
CA GLU A 76 25.06 12.85 -1.17
C GLU A 76 25.67 13.30 0.16
N ARG A 77 24.83 13.38 1.20
CA ARG A 77 25.21 13.85 2.53
C ARG A 77 24.82 12.80 3.57
N PRO A 78 25.65 12.61 4.61
CA PRO A 78 25.25 11.79 5.74
C PRO A 78 23.94 12.32 6.32
N ALA A 79 23.09 11.40 6.76
CA ALA A 79 21.86 11.72 7.47
C ALA A 79 22.14 12.65 8.67
N ALA A 80 21.90 13.95 8.50
CA ALA A 80 21.84 14.88 9.61
C ALA A 80 20.54 14.57 10.35
N GLY A 81 20.62 14.18 11.62
CA GLY A 81 19.46 13.76 12.40
C GLY A 81 18.31 14.77 12.39
N ILE A 82 17.12 14.33 12.75
CA ILE A 82 15.91 15.16 12.70
C ILE A 82 15.84 16.07 13.94
N SER A 83 15.73 17.39 13.71
CA SER A 83 15.59 18.39 14.78
C SER A 83 14.33 18.17 15.63
N ARG A 84 14.35 18.65 16.87
CA ARG A 84 13.20 18.54 17.79
C ARG A 84 11.96 19.24 17.24
N GLU A 85 12.15 20.41 16.62
CA GLU A 85 11.09 21.19 15.98
C GLU A 85 10.47 20.43 14.81
N ALA A 86 11.30 19.84 13.93
CA ALA A 86 10.81 19.03 12.82
C ALA A 86 9.99 17.82 13.32
N ARG A 87 10.47 17.11 14.35
CA ARG A 87 9.72 16.02 14.98
C ARG A 87 8.35 16.47 15.50
N ALA A 88 8.29 17.64 16.15
CA ALA A 88 7.04 18.20 16.65
C ALA A 88 6.05 18.52 15.52
N HIS A 89 6.52 19.09 14.41
CA HIS A 89 5.68 19.36 13.23
C HIS A 89 5.10 18.11 12.60
N PHE A 90 5.89 17.04 12.46
CA PHE A 90 5.41 15.76 11.91
C PHE A 90 4.35 15.11 12.81
N LEU A 91 4.44 15.26 14.13
CA LEU A 91 3.47 14.71 15.08
C LEU A 91 2.21 15.57 15.27
N ALA A 92 2.24 16.83 14.83
CA ALA A 92 1.11 17.75 14.91
C ALA A 92 0.08 17.56 13.78
N TYR A 93 0.39 16.74 12.76
CA TYR A 93 -0.51 16.34 11.68
C TYR A 93 -1.56 15.32 12.15
#